data_AF-A0A2G2DUK7-F1
#
_entry.id   AF-A0A2G2DUK7-F1
#
_cell.length_a   1.000
_cell.length_b   1.000
_cell.length_c   1.000
_cell.angle_alpha   90.00
_cell.angle_beta   90.00
_cell.angle_gamma   90.00
#
_symmetry.space_group_name_H-M   'P 1'
#
loop_
_entity.id
_entity.type
_entity.pdbx_description
1 polymer ?
#
loop_
_entity_poly.entity_id
_entity_poly.type
_entity_poly.pdbx_seq_one_letter_code
_entity_poly.pdbx_strand_id
1 'polypeptide(L)'
;MLLGGNGDVLYSIRRDSDLGSNILSGEYAGSKLSAAVKKALDTGLPVYSDVEVYAPYNNQSASFLVQAVVGEYGDILGALAIHLSGEPITNIMEQHVGLGKSGETYLVGEDLLLRSKMKSFQQTESSQQSGFQETKVDTVGTKQWLASLQQKDKEDISTEAG
;
A
#
# COMPACT_ATOMS: atom_id res chain seq x y z
N MET A 1 13.30 -1.25 -6.04
CA MET A 1 13.76 0.06 -6.49
C MET A 1 14.69 0.63 -5.44
N LEU A 2 15.85 1.14 -5.86
CA LEU A 2 16.78 1.87 -5.00
C LEU A 2 16.62 3.37 -5.29
N LEU A 3 16.41 4.15 -4.25
CA LEU A 3 16.26 5.59 -4.30
C LEU A 3 17.38 6.29 -3.55
N GLY A 4 17.81 7.45 -4.06
CA GLY A 4 18.69 8.35 -3.32
C GLY A 4 17.94 9.09 -2.19
N GLY A 5 18.69 9.68 -1.26
CA GLY A 5 18.11 10.44 -0.13
C GLY A 5 17.25 11.64 -0.52
N ASN A 6 17.37 12.13 -1.76
CA ASN A 6 16.54 13.19 -2.33
C ASN A 6 15.31 12.67 -3.14
N GLY A 7 15.11 11.35 -3.20
CA GLY A 7 13.98 10.73 -3.90
C GLY A 7 14.23 10.32 -5.35
N ASP A 8 15.43 10.52 -5.89
CA ASP A 8 15.76 10.09 -7.26
C ASP A 8 15.79 8.56 -7.36
N VAL A 9 15.16 8.01 -8.40
CA VAL A 9 15.18 6.57 -8.70
C VAL A 9 16.50 6.21 -9.36
N LEU A 10 17.45 5.72 -8.57
CA LEU A 10 18.79 5.35 -9.02
C LEU A 10 18.80 3.99 -9.73
N TYR A 11 17.94 3.07 -9.31
CA TYR A 11 17.87 1.73 -9.90
C TYR A 11 16.49 1.09 -9.75
N SER A 12 16.03 0.44 -10.82
CA SER A 12 14.80 -0.36 -10.88
C SER A 12 15.06 -1.63 -11.69
N ILE A 13 14.59 -2.78 -11.20
CA ILE A 13 14.70 -4.05 -11.92
C ILE A 13 13.86 -4.01 -13.20
N ARG A 14 12.65 -3.44 -13.10
CA ARG A 14 11.69 -3.39 -14.21
C ARG A 14 12.07 -2.34 -15.26
N ARG A 15 12.81 -1.31 -14.86
CA ARG A 15 13.21 -0.18 -15.72
C ARG A 15 12.01 0.47 -16.41
N ASP A 16 10.92 0.64 -15.67
CA ASP A 16 9.73 1.35 -16.12
C ASP A 16 9.98 2.87 -16.17
N SER A 17 8.93 3.66 -16.44
CA SER A 17 9.01 5.13 -16.59
C SER A 17 9.39 5.89 -15.32
N ASP A 18 9.49 5.23 -14.18
CA ASP A 18 9.96 5.82 -12.93
C ASP A 18 11.49 5.87 -12.82
N LEU A 19 12.22 5.07 -13.61
CA LEU A 19 13.69 5.07 -13.57
C LEU A 19 14.26 6.43 -14.00
N GLY A 20 15.13 7.01 -13.16
CA GLY A 20 15.73 8.32 -13.38
C GLY A 20 14.79 9.50 -13.11
N SER A 21 13.54 9.24 -12.73
CA SER A 21 12.63 10.26 -12.20
C SER A 21 12.90 10.50 -10.71
N ASN A 22 12.25 11.52 -10.15
CA ASN A 22 12.21 11.74 -8.71
C ASN A 22 10.82 11.32 -8.20
N ILE A 23 10.77 10.54 -7.12
CA ILE A 23 9.50 10.07 -6.53
C ILE A 23 8.90 11.10 -5.58
N LEU A 24 9.73 11.93 -4.93
CA LEU A 24 9.31 12.92 -3.95
C LEU A 24 8.90 14.26 -4.58
N SER A 25 9.19 14.45 -5.86
CA SER A 25 8.89 15.65 -6.65
C SER A 25 8.46 15.25 -8.07
N GLY A 26 7.89 16.18 -8.84
CA GLY A 26 7.44 15.88 -10.20
C GLY A 26 6.17 15.02 -10.27
N GLU A 27 6.09 14.14 -11.27
CA GLU A 27 4.86 13.41 -11.63
C GLU A 27 4.35 12.46 -10.54
N TYR A 28 5.26 11.85 -9.77
CA TYR A 28 4.91 10.81 -8.78
C TYR A 28 4.82 11.33 -7.35
N ALA A 29 5.00 12.64 -7.13
CA ALA A 29 5.07 13.24 -5.79
C ALA A 29 3.80 13.03 -4.95
N GLY A 30 2.64 12.91 -5.60
CA GLY A 30 1.35 12.67 -4.96
C GLY A 30 1.00 11.21 -4.70
N SER A 31 1.89 10.27 -5.05
CA SER A 31 1.66 8.84 -4.87
C SER A 31 1.77 8.40 -3.41
N LYS A 32 1.11 7.30 -3.04
CA LYS A 32 1.30 6.65 -1.75
C LYS A 32 2.73 6.13 -1.58
N LEU A 33 3.39 5.70 -2.66
CA LEU A 33 4.81 5.37 -2.67
C LEU A 33 5.66 6.57 -2.25
N SER A 34 5.40 7.77 -2.78
CA SER A 34 6.08 9.00 -2.38
C SER A 34 5.94 9.27 -0.88
N ALA A 35 4.72 9.17 -0.36
CA ALA A 35 4.47 9.33 1.08
C ALA A 35 5.24 8.30 1.92
N ALA A 36 5.31 7.04 1.47
CA ALA A 36 6.05 5.98 2.15
C ALA A 36 7.57 6.19 2.11
N VAL A 37 8.11 6.60 0.96
CA VAL A 37 9.53 6.96 0.80
C VAL A 37 9.89 8.11 1.73
N LYS A 38 9.10 9.18 1.71
CA LYS A 38 9.34 10.33 2.59
C LYS A 38 9.36 9.90 4.06
N LYS A 39 8.35 9.15 4.49
CA LYS A 39 8.26 8.68 5.89
C LYS A 39 9.43 7.76 6.28
N ALA A 40 9.84 6.85 5.39
CA ALA A 40 10.98 5.98 5.65
C ALA A 40 12.28 6.79 5.77
N LEU A 41 12.51 7.77 4.90
CA LEU A 41 13.65 8.67 4.96
C LEU A 41 13.64 9.57 6.21
N ASP A 42 12.47 10.03 6.65
CA ASP A 42 12.34 10.90 7.82
C ASP A 42 12.53 10.13 9.14
N THR A 43 12.11 8.86 9.20
CA THR A 43 12.06 8.07 10.44
C THR A 43 13.14 6.99 10.55
N GLY A 44 13.73 6.58 9.43
CA GLY A 44 14.62 5.42 9.35
C GLY A 44 13.91 4.06 9.45
N LEU A 45 12.58 4.04 9.66
CA LEU A 45 11.80 2.83 9.91
C LEU A 45 11.21 2.25 8.62
N PRO A 46 10.88 0.94 8.60
CA PRO A 46 10.15 0.34 7.50
C PRO A 46 8.73 0.90 7.42
N VAL A 47 8.29 1.22 6.21
CA VAL A 47 6.97 1.78 5.92
C VAL A 47 6.31 1.01 4.79
N TYR A 48 5.07 0.56 5.01
CA TYR A 48 4.22 0.04 3.95
C TYR A 48 3.48 1.20 3.27
N SER A 49 3.47 1.24 1.94
CA SER A 49 2.82 2.33 1.19
C SER A 49 1.30 2.22 1.15
N ASP A 50 0.72 1.10 1.55
CA ASP A 50 -0.63 0.73 1.10
C ASP A 50 -0.70 0.57 -0.44
N VAL A 51 -1.83 0.10 -0.94
CA VAL A 51 -2.04 -0.15 -2.36
C VAL A 51 -2.52 1.12 -3.04
N GLU A 52 -1.95 1.42 -4.21
CA GLU A 52 -2.40 2.45 -5.15
C GLU A 52 -2.36 1.94 -6.60
N VAL A 53 -3.10 2.58 -7.52
CA VAL A 53 -2.86 2.41 -8.96
C VAL A 53 -1.56 3.14 -9.29
N TYR A 54 -0.54 2.39 -9.69
CA TYR A 54 0.79 2.94 -9.94
C TYR A 54 1.05 2.98 -11.44
N ALA A 55 1.09 4.18 -12.02
CA ALA A 55 1.20 4.37 -13.46
C ALA A 55 2.45 3.70 -14.09
N PRO A 56 3.65 3.79 -13.49
CA PRO A 56 4.84 3.10 -14.01
C PRO A 56 4.69 1.58 -14.04
N TYR A 57 3.83 1.01 -13.18
CA TYR A 57 3.49 -0.40 -13.18
C TYR A 57 2.26 -0.68 -14.05
N ASN A 58 2.27 -0.21 -15.31
CA ASN A 58 1.21 -0.43 -16.29
C ASN A 58 -0.20 -0.03 -15.82
N ASN A 59 -0.32 0.99 -14.96
CA ASN A 59 -1.57 1.37 -14.30
C ASN A 59 -2.27 0.20 -13.57
N GLN A 60 -1.49 -0.74 -13.04
CA GLN A 60 -1.98 -1.82 -12.19
C GLN A 60 -1.86 -1.42 -10.72
N SER A 61 -2.65 -2.10 -9.87
CA SER A 61 -2.51 -1.96 -8.42
C SER A 61 -1.14 -2.44 -7.97
N ALA A 62 -0.45 -1.61 -7.20
CA ALA A 62 0.85 -1.91 -6.61
C ALA A 62 0.91 -1.40 -5.17
N SER A 63 1.72 -2.07 -4.36
CA SER A 63 2.10 -1.60 -3.04
C SER A 63 3.56 -1.91 -2.77
N PHE A 64 4.15 -1.18 -1.84
CA PHE A 64 5.58 -1.23 -1.60
C PHE A 64 5.87 -1.31 -0.11
N LEU A 65 6.86 -2.12 0.24
CA LEU A 65 7.56 -2.00 1.51
C LEU A 65 8.80 -1.14 1.28
N VAL A 66 8.91 -0.04 2.01
CA VAL A 66 10.01 0.91 1.89
C VAL A 66 10.84 0.91 3.17
N GLN A 67 12.15 0.79 3.03
CA GLN A 67 13.09 0.83 4.15
C GLN A 67 14.21 1.82 3.84
N ALA A 68 14.53 2.70 4.79
CA ALA A 68 15.71 3.55 4.67
C ALA A 68 16.99 2.72 4.63
N VAL A 69 17.91 3.12 3.74
CA VAL A 69 19.27 2.59 3.68
C VAL A 69 20.14 3.47 4.56
N VAL A 70 20.72 2.88 5.60
CA VAL A 70 21.52 3.58 6.60
C VAL A 70 22.99 3.26 6.39
N GLY A 71 23.83 4.29 6.34
CA GLY A 71 25.28 4.19 6.24
C GLY A 71 25.93 3.73 7.53
N GLU A 72 27.23 3.46 7.48
CA GLU A 72 28.01 2.94 8.62
C GLU A 72 28.02 3.89 9.82
N TYR A 73 27.79 5.19 9.59
CA TYR A 73 27.79 6.23 10.62
C TYR A 73 26.39 6.65 11.07
N GLY A 74 25.35 5.93 10.63
CA GLY A 74 23.95 6.19 11.01
C GLY A 74 23.22 7.23 10.16
N ASP A 75 23.87 7.74 9.11
CA ASP A 75 23.27 8.66 8.14
C ASP A 75 22.35 7.91 7.15
N ILE A 76 21.23 8.52 6.79
CA ILE A 76 20.30 7.96 5.81
C ILE A 76 20.80 8.30 4.40
N LEU A 77 21.22 7.29 3.67
CA LEU A 77 21.78 7.41 2.31
C LEU A 77 20.68 7.44 1.24
N GLY A 78 19.52 6.87 1.53
CA GLY A 78 18.44 6.68 0.57
C GLY A 78 17.41 5.69 1.07
N ALA A 79 16.66 5.09 0.15
CA ALA A 79 15.63 4.11 0.47
C ALA A 79 15.60 2.94 -0.50
N LEU A 80 15.26 1.76 0.00
CA LEU A 80 14.93 0.59 -0.78
C LEU A 80 13.41 0.40 -0.75
N ALA A 81 12.77 0.48 -1.91
CA ALA A 81 11.35 0.17 -2.09
C ALA A 81 11.18 -1.18 -2.80
N ILE A 82 10.51 -2.12 -2.15
CA ILE A 82 10.24 -3.47 -2.66
C ILE A 82 8.77 -3.54 -3.03
N HIS A 83 8.48 -3.82 -4.30
CA HIS A 83 7.11 -4.05 -4.76
C HIS A 83 6.58 -5.35 -4.17
N LEU A 84 5.42 -5.29 -3.52
CA LEU A 84 4.72 -6.44 -2.96
C LEU A 84 3.63 -6.88 -3.94
N SER A 85 3.71 -8.12 -4.41
CA SER A 85 2.62 -8.72 -5.18
C SER A 85 1.38 -8.87 -4.29
N GLY A 86 0.21 -8.52 -4.82
CA GLY A 86 -1.08 -8.79 -4.16
C GLY A 86 -1.53 -10.25 -4.23
N GLU A 87 -0.86 -11.08 -5.05
CA GLU A 87 -1.23 -12.49 -5.26
C GLU A 87 -1.10 -13.35 -3.98
N PRO A 88 0.01 -13.30 -3.21
CA PRO A 88 0.11 -14.07 -1.97
C PRO A 88 -0.96 -13.68 -0.94
N ILE A 89 -1.27 -12.38 -0.81
CA ILE A 89 -2.34 -11.89 0.07
C ILE A 89 -3.67 -12.48 -0.40
N THR A 90 -3.97 -12.36 -1.69
CA THR A 90 -5.19 -12.88 -2.29
C THR A 90 -5.34 -14.39 -2.05
N ASN A 91 -4.27 -15.17 -2.24
CA ASN A 91 -4.29 -16.61 -2.02
C ASN A 91 -4.57 -16.99 -0.56
N ILE A 92 -4.11 -16.19 0.40
CA ILE A 92 -4.44 -16.36 1.82
C ILE A 92 -5.92 -16.04 2.06
N MET A 93 -6.42 -14.93 1.49
CA MET A 93 -7.82 -14.51 1.66
C MET A 93 -8.81 -15.48 1.00
N GLU A 94 -8.40 -16.17 -0.06
CA GLU A 94 -9.16 -17.21 -0.76
C GLU A 94 -9.12 -18.57 -0.04
N GLN A 95 -8.65 -18.66 1.20
CA GLN A 95 -8.81 -19.87 2.01
C GLN A 95 -10.22 -19.92 2.61
N HIS A 96 -11.02 -20.89 2.15
CA HIS A 96 -12.46 -20.98 2.47
C HIS A 96 -12.80 -22.03 3.54
N VAL A 97 -11.80 -22.63 4.18
CA VAL A 97 -12.03 -23.72 5.14
C VAL A 97 -12.86 -23.19 6.32
N GLY A 98 -14.07 -23.71 6.49
CA GLY A 98 -14.97 -23.34 7.59
C GLY A 98 -15.95 -22.19 7.32
N LEU A 99 -15.95 -21.59 6.11
CA LEU A 99 -16.82 -20.44 5.78
C LEU A 99 -18.19 -20.82 5.20
N GLY A 100 -18.45 -22.10 4.96
CA GLY A 100 -19.67 -22.57 4.31
C GLY A 100 -19.73 -22.20 2.82
N LYS A 101 -20.93 -22.21 2.24
CA LYS A 101 -21.11 -21.99 0.78
C LYS A 101 -21.10 -20.51 0.37
N SER A 102 -21.48 -19.63 1.30
CA SER A 102 -21.68 -18.20 1.05
C SER A 102 -20.72 -17.29 1.79
N GLY A 103 -19.90 -17.83 2.71
CA GLY A 103 -18.90 -17.03 3.41
C GLY A 103 -17.75 -16.67 2.47
N GLU A 104 -17.31 -15.43 2.55
CA GLU A 104 -16.14 -14.91 1.84
C GLU A 104 -15.31 -14.05 2.81
N THR A 105 -14.01 -13.99 2.54
CA THR A 105 -13.07 -13.13 3.27
C THR A 105 -12.45 -12.17 2.27
N TYR A 106 -12.34 -10.91 2.65
CA TYR A 106 -11.70 -9.88 1.84
C TYR A 106 -10.98 -8.87 2.73
N LEU A 107 -10.01 -8.17 2.15
CA LEU A 107 -9.25 -7.12 2.80
C LEU A 107 -9.71 -5.76 2.28
N VAL A 108 -9.93 -4.82 3.21
CA VAL A 108 -10.39 -3.46 2.91
C VAL A 108 -9.48 -2.44 3.60
N GLY A 109 -9.19 -1.35 2.92
CA GLY A 109 -8.46 -0.22 3.48
C GLY A 109 -9.35 0.73 4.28
N GLU A 110 -8.75 1.70 4.96
CA GLU A 110 -9.49 2.77 5.66
C GLU A 110 -10.28 3.67 4.71
N ASP A 111 -9.89 3.72 3.44
CA ASP A 111 -10.62 4.35 2.35
C ASP A 111 -11.85 3.55 1.87
N LEU A 112 -12.13 2.42 2.51
CA LEU A 112 -13.18 1.46 2.17
C LEU A 112 -13.01 0.79 0.81
N LEU A 113 -11.82 0.89 0.19
CA LEU A 113 -11.54 0.25 -1.09
C LEU A 113 -10.92 -1.14 -0.87
N LEU A 114 -11.18 -2.08 -1.77
CA LEU A 114 -10.64 -3.44 -1.67
C LEU A 114 -9.11 -3.46 -1.84
N ARG A 115 -8.47 -4.39 -1.13
CA ARG A 115 -7.04 -4.74 -1.21
C ARG A 115 -6.82 -6.21 -1.59
N SER A 116 -7.89 -6.98 -1.73
CA SER A 116 -7.89 -8.37 -2.18
C SER A 116 -9.05 -8.61 -3.15
N LYS A 117 -9.04 -9.79 -3.79
CA LYS A 117 -10.22 -10.30 -4.51
C LYS A 117 -11.40 -10.53 -3.55
N MET A 118 -12.60 -10.38 -4.09
CA MET A 118 -13.87 -10.71 -3.44
C MET A 118 -14.71 -11.54 -4.41
N LYS A 119 -15.21 -12.69 -3.96
CA LYS A 119 -15.86 -13.69 -4.83
C LYS A 119 -17.18 -13.15 -5.39
N SER A 120 -17.94 -12.42 -4.58
CA SER A 120 -19.20 -11.79 -5.00
C SER A 120 -19.04 -10.77 -6.15
N PHE A 121 -17.83 -10.22 -6.34
CA PHE A 121 -17.51 -9.25 -7.40
C PHE A 121 -16.78 -9.85 -8.61
N GLN A 122 -16.44 -11.14 -8.60
CA GLN A 122 -15.78 -11.80 -9.75
C GLN A 122 -16.72 -12.03 -10.94
N GLN A 123 -18.03 -11.80 -10.80
CA GLN A 123 -19.02 -12.09 -11.86
C GLN A 123 -19.08 -11.05 -12.99
N THR A 124 -18.30 -9.97 -12.93
CA THR A 124 -18.10 -9.02 -14.04
C THR A 124 -16.71 -9.19 -14.65
N GLU A 125 -16.63 -9.94 -15.76
CA GLU A 125 -15.41 -10.53 -16.33
C GLU A 125 -14.34 -9.58 -16.93
N SER A 126 -14.39 -8.26 -16.72
CA SER A 126 -13.52 -7.32 -17.46
C SER A 126 -12.46 -6.56 -16.66
N SER A 127 -12.34 -6.76 -15.34
CA SER A 127 -11.54 -5.86 -14.48
C SER A 127 -10.45 -6.54 -13.63
N GLN A 128 -10.02 -7.75 -14.00
CA GLN A 128 -9.18 -8.67 -13.20
C GLN A 128 -7.82 -8.12 -12.72
N GLN A 129 -7.36 -6.96 -13.20
CA GLN A 129 -6.05 -6.41 -12.82
C GLN A 129 -6.04 -4.92 -12.39
N SER A 130 -7.15 -4.20 -12.60
CA SER A 130 -7.26 -2.77 -12.25
C SER A 130 -8.33 -2.49 -11.18
N GLY A 131 -9.23 -3.43 -10.89
CA GLY A 131 -10.51 -3.13 -10.25
C GLY A 131 -10.62 -3.20 -8.71
N PHE A 132 -9.61 -3.67 -7.96
CA PHE A 132 -9.75 -3.73 -6.49
C PHE A 132 -9.86 -2.35 -5.87
N GLN A 133 -9.10 -1.40 -6.39
CA GLN A 133 -9.03 -0.07 -5.83
C GLN A 133 -10.16 0.87 -6.29
N GLU A 134 -11.01 0.42 -7.21
CA GLU A 134 -12.23 1.16 -7.58
C GLU A 134 -13.45 0.65 -6.82
N THR A 135 -13.34 -0.53 -6.22
CA THR A 135 -14.47 -1.18 -5.54
C THR A 135 -14.56 -0.72 -4.09
N LYS A 136 -15.52 0.17 -3.82
CA LYS A 136 -15.84 0.64 -2.47
C LYS A 136 -16.78 -0.33 -1.74
N VAL A 137 -16.33 -0.88 -0.62
CA VAL A 137 -17.11 -1.75 0.27
C VAL A 137 -17.70 -0.92 1.41
N ASP A 138 -18.81 -0.26 1.11
CA ASP A 138 -19.54 0.56 2.08
C ASP A 138 -20.68 -0.24 2.74
N THR A 139 -20.35 -0.94 3.83
CA THR A 139 -21.29 -1.73 4.62
C THR A 139 -21.40 -1.19 6.04
N VAL A 140 -22.43 -1.60 6.77
CA VAL A 140 -22.54 -1.28 8.21
C VAL A 140 -21.30 -1.78 8.98
N GLY A 141 -20.81 -2.97 8.64
CA GLY A 141 -19.62 -3.56 9.27
C GLY A 141 -18.36 -2.75 9.02
N THR A 142 -18.08 -2.36 7.77
CA THR A 142 -16.87 -1.59 7.43
C THR A 142 -16.92 -0.17 8.00
N LYS A 143 -18.10 0.46 8.06
CA LYS A 143 -18.30 1.75 8.74
C LYS A 143 -18.06 1.67 10.24
N GLN A 144 -18.57 0.63 10.91
CA GLN A 144 -18.37 0.42 12.34
C GLN A 144 -16.89 0.17 12.67
N TRP A 145 -16.22 -0.65 11.87
CA TRP A 145 -14.79 -0.87 11.98
C TRP A 145 -13.99 0.43 11.80
N LEU A 146 -14.27 1.23 10.77
CA LEU A 146 -13.58 2.50 10.53
C LEU A 146 -13.77 3.48 11.69
N ALA A 147 -14.99 3.57 12.24
CA ALA A 147 -15.26 4.38 13.42
C ALA A 147 -14.49 3.91 14.67
N SER A 148 -14.21 2.62 14.80
CA SER A 148 -13.43 2.07 15.91
C SER A 148 -11.95 2.46 15.85
N LEU A 149 -11.37 2.60 14.65
CA LEU A 149 -9.98 3.05 14.48
C LEU A 149 -9.81 4.50 14.96
N GLN A 150 -10.73 5.38 14.56
CA GLN A 150 -10.72 6.80 14.95
C GLN A 150 -10.91 7.04 16.45
N GLN A 151 -11.46 6.07 17.17
CA GLN A 151 -11.58 6.13 18.63
C GLN A 151 -10.27 5.74 19.32
N LYS A 152 -9.58 4.70 18.83
CA LYS A 152 -8.28 4.28 19.34
C LYS A 152 -7.21 5.37 19.19
N ASP A 153 -7.15 6.01 18.04
CA ASP A 153 -6.19 7.10 17.81
C ASP A 153 -6.36 8.25 18.82
N LYS A 154 -7.59 8.52 19.25
CA LYS A 154 -7.88 9.56 20.26
C LYS A 154 -7.45 9.15 21.66
N GLU A 155 -7.55 7.87 21.99
CA GLU A 155 -7.13 7.33 23.29
C GLU A 155 -5.59 7.32 23.41
N ASP A 156 -4.88 6.92 22.35
CA ASP A 156 -3.41 6.91 22.34
C ASP A 156 -2.83 8.34 22.47
N ILE A 157 -3.39 9.33 21.78
CA ILE A 157 -2.98 10.75 21.91
C ILE A 157 -3.22 11.29 23.33
N SER A 158 -4.26 10.82 24.02
CA SER A 158 -4.56 11.26 25.39
C SER A 158 -3.64 10.65 26.45
N THR A 159 -2.99 9.52 26.14
CA THR A 159 -2.10 8.81 27.07
C THR A 159 -0.66 9.32 27.00
N GLU A 160 -0.23 9.87 25.86
CA GLU A 160 1.10 10.50 25.70
C GLU A 160 1.19 11.94 26.24
N ALA A 161 0.04 12.57 26.54
CA ALA A 161 -0.05 13.95 27.03
C ALA A 161 -0.12 14.09 28.57
N GLY A 162 0.10 13.00 29.32
CA GLY A 162 -0.04 12.91 30.78
C GLY A 162 1.27 12.77 31.54
#